data_AF-A0A3D0S2C4-F1
#
_entry.id   AF-A0A3D0S2C4-F1
#
_cell.length_a   1.000
_cell.length_b   1.000
_cell.length_c   1.000
_cell.angle_alpha   90.00
_cell.angle_beta   90.00
_cell.angle_gamma   90.00
#
_symmetry.space_group_name_H-M   'P 1'
#
loop_
_entity.id
_entity.type
_entity.pdbx_description
1 polymer ?
#
loop_
_entity_poly.entity_id
_entity_poly.type
_entity_poly.pdbx_seq_one_letter_code
_entity_poly.pdbx_strand_id
1 'polypeptide(L)' 'MHHAIEWSLGGRTDLDNTIMICAPHHARAHDPTYTLTPIPGDKFTFHRRT' A
#
# COMPACT_ATOMS: atom_id res chain seq x y z
N MET A 1 -2.24 4.87 8.46
CA MET A 1 -1.17 5.36 7.56
C MET A 1 -0.38 4.16 7.09
N HIS A 2 -0.10 4.08 5.79
CA HIS A 2 0.78 3.09 5.16
C HIS A 2 1.59 3.81 4.07
N HIS A 3 2.83 3.39 3.82
CA HIS A 3 3.63 3.99 2.75
C HIS A 3 3.21 3.43 1.39
N ALA A 4 2.95 4.27 0.38
CA ALA A 4 2.59 3.82 -0.96
C ALA A 4 3.76 3.08 -1.63
N ILE A 5 4.98 3.59 -1.46
CA ILE A 5 6.24 2.88 -1.72
C ILE A 5 6.86 2.56 -0.37
N GLU A 6 7.05 1.27 -0.08
CA GLU A 6 7.63 0.84 1.19
C GLU A 6 9.02 1.44 1.44
N TRP A 7 9.32 1.73 2.71
CA TRP A 7 10.64 2.21 3.13
C TRP A 7 11.78 1.26 2.72
N SER A 8 11.55 -0.05 2.84
CA SER A 8 12.48 -1.12 2.42
C SER A 8 12.83 -1.07 0.93
N LEU A 9 11.95 -0.48 0.11
CA LEU A 9 12.12 -0.31 -1.34
C LEU A 9 12.60 1.10 -1.71
N GLY A 10 13.02 1.90 -0.72
CA GLY A 10 13.51 3.26 -0.92
C GLY A 10 12.41 4.34 -0.94
N GLY A 11 11.21 4.02 -0.45
CA GLY A 11 10.14 5.00 -0.29
C GLY A 11 10.53 6.14 0.65
N ARG A 12 10.18 7.38 0.27
CA ARG A 12 10.46 8.56 1.10
C ARG A 12 9.61 8.53 2.39
N THR A 13 10.15 9.08 3.47
CA THR A 13 9.43 9.25 4.74
C THR A 13 8.81 10.65 4.80
N ASP A 14 7.70 10.83 4.11
CA ASP A 14 6.87 12.05 4.14
C ASP A 14 5.41 11.71 3.86
N LEU A 15 4.53 12.69 4.08
CA LEU A 15 3.09 12.50 3.96
C LEU A 15 2.62 12.21 2.53
N ASP A 16 3.35 12.72 1.52
CA ASP A 16 3.01 12.51 0.12
C ASP A 16 3.16 11.03 -0.29
N ASN A 17 4.07 10.30 0.35
CA ASN A 17 4.24 8.86 0.15
C ASN A 17 3.31 8.03 1.05
N THR A 18 2.21 8.58 1.60
CA THR A 18 1.34 7.84 2.51
C THR A 18 -0.10 7.73 2.03
N ILE A 19 -0.72 6.59 2.33
CA ILE A 19 -2.12 6.30 2.09
C ILE A 19 -2.85 6.02 3.40
N MET A 20 -4.13 6.36 3.43
CA MET A 20 -4.99 6.14 4.59
C MET A 20 -5.85 4.90 4.39
N ILE A 21 -5.48 3.85 5.12
CA ILE A 21 -6.19 2.57 5.13
C ILE A 21 -6.43 2.13 6.58
N CYS A 22 -7.49 1.37 6.80
CA CYS A 22 -7.82 0.80 8.11
C CYS A 22 -6.92 -0.39 8.47
N ALA A 23 -6.93 -0.82 9.73
CA ALA A 23 -6.04 -1.86 10.22
C ALA A 23 -6.09 -3.19 9.41
N PRO A 24 -7.27 -3.73 9.01
CA PRO A 24 -7.31 -4.93 8.18
C PRO A 24 -6.65 -4.77 6.81
N HIS A 25 -6.83 -3.61 6.16
CA HIS A 25 -6.18 -3.34 4.88
C HIS A 25 -4.70 -3.05 5.04
N HIS A 26 -4.28 -2.46 6.16
CA HIS A 26 -2.87 -2.28 6.47
C HIS A 26 -2.14 -3.61 6.60
N ALA A 27 -2.73 -4.58 7.31
CA ALA A 27 -2.16 -5.92 7.40
C ALA A 27 -2.06 -6.59 6.01
N ARG A 28 -3.11 -6.47 5.17
CA ARG A 28 -3.10 -7.03 3.81
C ARG A 28 -2.09 -6.37 2.89
N ALA A 29 -1.77 -5.09 3.08
CA ALA A 29 -0.76 -4.38 2.29
C ALA A 29 0.66 -4.92 2.50
N HIS A 30 0.94 -5.48 3.69
CA HIS A 30 2.20 -6.14 4.00
C HIS A 30 2.17 -7.65 3.77
N ASP A 31 1.06 -8.20 3.26
CA ASP A 31 0.96 -9.62 2.95
C ASP A 31 1.61 -9.91 1.59
N PRO A 32 2.71 -10.69 1.54
CA PRO A 32 3.43 -10.96 0.30
C PRO A 32 2.61 -11.78 -0.71
N THR A 33 1.47 -12.37 -0.30
CA THR A 33 0.56 -13.08 -1.20
C THR A 33 -0.36 -12.14 -2.00
N TYR A 34 -0.35 -10.84 -1.70
CA TYR A 34 -1.08 -9.82 -2.44
C TYR A 34 -0.14 -8.77 -3.05
N THR A 35 -0.67 -8.08 -4.05
CA THR A 35 -0.10 -6.87 -4.62
C THR A 35 -1.11 -5.75 -4.44
N LEU A 36 -0.68 -4.63 -3.86
CA LEU A 36 -1.45 -3.40 -3.79
C LEU A 36 -1.16 -2.57 -5.03
N THR A 37 -2.20 -2.12 -5.75
CA THR A 37 -2.03 -1.33 -6.99
C THR A 37 -2.93 -0.11 -6.97
N PRO A 38 -2.41 1.10 -7.26
CA PRO A 38 -3.23 2.31 -7.38
C PRO A 38 -4.16 2.23 -8.59
N ILE A 39 -5.36 2.79 -8.45
CA ILE A 39 -6.34 2.96 -9.53
C ILE A 39 -6.87 4.41 -9.52
N PRO A 40 -7.56 4.88 -10.57
CA PRO A 40 -8.06 6.26 -10.62
C PRO A 40 -8.93 6.65 -9.40
N GLY A 41 -8.77 7.90 -8.95
CA GLY A 41 -9.56 8.50 -7.89
C GLY A 41 -9.09 8.17 -6.47
N ASP A 42 -7.77 8.19 -6.23
CA ASP A 42 -7.14 7.97 -4.92
C ASP A 42 -7.54 6.65 -4.24
N LYS A 43 -7.68 5.62 -5.08
CA LYS A 43 -8.08 4.28 -4.67
C LYS A 43 -6.97 3.28 -4.94
N PHE A 44 -7.06 2.16 -4.24
CA PHE A 44 -6.16 1.03 -4.42
C PHE A 44 -6.94 -0.27 -4.50
N THR A 45 -6.39 -1.23 -5.23
CA THR A 45 -6.92 -2.59 -5.31
C THR A 45 -5.89 -3.60 -4.81
N PHE A 46 -6.37 -4.70 -4.24
CA PHE A 46 -5.55 -5.84 -3.85
C PHE A 46 -5.74 -6.95 -4.87
N HIS A 47 -4.65 -7.40 -5.49
CA HIS A 47 -4.64 -8.58 -6.35
C HIS A 47 -3.85 -9.70 -5.70
N ARG A 48 -4.41 -10.91 -5.62
CA ARG A 48 -3.69 -12.07 -5.10
C ARG A 48 -2.63 -12.50 -6.11
N ARG A 49 -1.39 -12.69 -5.68
CA ARG A 49 -0.30 -13.20 -6.51
C ARG A 49 -0.54 -14.68 -6.82
N THR A 50 -0.26 -15.07 -8.06
CA THR A 50 -0.28 -16.46 -8.55
C THR A 50 1.11 -17.06 -8.53
#